data_AF-A0A4R0P4W7-F1
#
_entry.id   AF-A0A4R0P4W7-F1
#
_cell.length_a   1.000
_cell.length_b   1.000
_cell.length_c   1.000
_cell.angle_alpha   90.00
_cell.angle_beta   90.00
_cell.angle_gamma   90.00
#
_symmetry.space_group_name_H-M   'P 1'
#
loop_
_entity.id
_entity.type
_entity.pdbx_description
1 polymer ?
#
loop_
_entity_poly.entity_id
_entity_poly.type
_entity_poly.pdbx_seq_one_letter_code
_entity_poly.pdbx_strand_id
1 'polypeptide(L)'
;MAIKPKLRVFAGPNGSGKTTLYNSIKPIYFSTRIFVNADNLESDFKKNNFLNLSEFDIICSQTEFEEFYLLNGLFTKADFKTDSWNLVIKENVIVKGESDYIDYNSYHFAIIADFIRHKLIEAKKSFSFETVFSHPSK
;
A
#
# COMPACT_ATOMS: atom_id res chain seq x y z
N MET A 1 -25.74 5.28 16.90
CA MET A 1 -24.36 5.47 17.42
C MET A 1 -23.45 5.68 16.22
N ALA A 2 -22.66 6.75 16.16
CA ALA A 2 -21.71 6.94 15.06
C ALA A 2 -20.68 5.82 15.07
N ILE A 3 -20.43 5.18 13.92
CA ILE A 3 -19.45 4.09 13.81
C ILE A 3 -18.06 4.70 13.98
N LYS A 4 -17.37 4.39 15.09
CA LYS A 4 -15.97 4.80 15.29
C LYS A 4 -15.06 4.00 14.34
N PRO A 5 -14.14 4.66 13.60
CA PRO A 5 -13.19 3.96 12.74
C PRO A 5 -12.26 3.08 13.57
N LYS A 6 -11.92 1.91 13.00
CA LYS A 6 -11.07 0.91 13.64
C LYS A 6 -9.87 0.60 12.74
N LEU A 7 -8.68 0.85 13.28
CA LEU A 7 -7.42 0.36 12.74
C LEU A 7 -7.11 -1.01 13.32
N ARG A 8 -6.73 -1.97 12.46
CA ARG A 8 -6.33 -3.32 12.89
C ARG A 8 -4.98 -3.66 12.29
N VAL A 9 -4.07 -4.11 13.13
CA VAL A 9 -2.69 -4.40 12.73
C VAL A 9 -2.39 -5.84 13.04
N PHE A 10 -1.94 -6.57 12.02
CA PHE A 10 -1.39 -7.91 12.17
C PHE A 10 0.14 -7.79 12.14
N ALA A 11 0.78 -7.92 13.30
CA ALA A 11 2.22 -7.71 13.46
C ALA A 11 2.93 -8.98 13.96
N GLY A 12 4.16 -9.19 13.49
CA GLY A 12 4.99 -10.36 13.84
C GLY A 12 6.01 -10.68 12.74
N PRO A 13 6.96 -11.59 13.00
CA PRO A 13 8.03 -11.90 12.06
C PRO A 13 7.52 -12.61 10.79
N ASN A 14 8.39 -12.71 9.78
CA ASN A 14 8.12 -13.54 8.61
C ASN A 14 7.86 -14.99 9.03
N GLY A 15 6.88 -15.63 8.42
CA GLY A 15 6.52 -17.02 8.74
C GLY A 15 5.71 -17.22 10.04
N SER A 16 5.34 -16.16 10.76
CA SER A 16 4.59 -16.30 12.03
C SER A 16 3.08 -16.57 11.86
N GLY A 17 2.61 -16.86 10.64
CA GLY A 17 1.20 -17.21 10.38
C GLY A 17 0.21 -16.04 10.33
N LYS A 18 0.66 -14.79 10.24
CA LYS A 18 -0.21 -13.58 10.25
C LYS A 18 -1.25 -13.58 9.15
N THR A 19 -0.81 -13.83 7.91
CA THR A 19 -1.68 -13.92 6.74
C THR A 19 -2.66 -15.08 6.87
N THR A 20 -2.22 -16.23 7.41
CA THR A 20 -3.08 -17.39 7.70
C THR A 20 -4.17 -17.04 8.71
N LEU A 21 -3.81 -16.40 9.82
CA LEU A 21 -4.77 -15.94 10.82
C LEU A 21 -5.76 -14.95 10.20
N TYR A 22 -5.28 -13.92 9.48
CA TYR A 22 -6.13 -12.95 8.79
C TYR A 22 -7.14 -13.65 7.87
N ASN A 23 -6.68 -14.57 7.03
CA ASN A 23 -7.55 -15.29 6.09
C ASN A 23 -8.60 -16.16 6.82
N SER A 24 -8.26 -16.77 7.95
CA SER A 24 -9.20 -17.58 8.73
C SER A 24 -10.35 -16.78 9.35
N ILE A 25 -10.09 -15.52 9.73
CA ILE A 25 -11.08 -14.65 10.38
C ILE A 25 -11.72 -13.64 9.42
N LYS A 26 -11.14 -13.45 8.23
CA LYS A 26 -11.62 -12.50 7.22
C LYS A 26 -13.10 -12.70 6.86
N PRO A 27 -13.60 -13.92 6.57
CA PRO A 27 -15.01 -14.10 6.21
C PRO A 27 -15.99 -13.69 7.32
N ILE A 28 -15.56 -13.82 8.58
CA ILE A 28 -16.41 -13.64 9.77
C ILE A 28 -16.35 -12.19 10.28
N TYR A 29 -15.18 -11.56 10.25
CA TYR A 29 -14.94 -10.26 10.90
C TYR A 29 -14.59 -9.12 9.94
N PHE A 30 -14.11 -9.42 8.72
CA PHE A 30 -13.53 -8.43 7.81
C PHE A 30 -14.02 -8.51 6.36
N SER A 31 -15.08 -9.27 6.07
CA SER A 31 -15.57 -9.51 4.70
C SER A 31 -15.92 -8.24 3.93
N THR A 32 -16.14 -7.12 4.63
CA THR A 32 -16.44 -5.80 4.07
C THR A 32 -15.38 -4.73 4.35
N ARG A 33 -14.18 -5.11 4.84
CA ARG A 33 -13.17 -4.14 5.29
C ARG A 33 -11.93 -4.15 4.41
N ILE A 34 -11.47 -2.95 4.08
CA ILE A 34 -10.25 -2.68 3.34
C ILE A 34 -9.06 -3.34 4.05
N PHE A 35 -8.28 -4.10 3.30
CA PHE A 35 -7.03 -4.70 3.74
C PHE A 35 -5.89 -4.21 2.86
N VAL A 36 -4.90 -3.55 3.47
CA VAL A 36 -3.75 -2.98 2.76
C VAL A 36 -2.52 -3.84 3.07
N ASN A 37 -1.88 -4.38 2.03
CA ASN A 37 -0.67 -5.18 2.16
C ASN A 37 0.22 -4.96 0.93
N ALA A 38 1.50 -4.67 1.16
CA ALA A 38 2.45 -4.35 0.10
C ALA A 38 2.66 -5.52 -0.88
N ASP A 39 2.76 -6.75 -0.39
CA ASP A 39 2.98 -7.94 -1.23
C ASP A 39 1.77 -8.20 -2.16
N ASN A 40 0.55 -7.96 -1.66
CA ASN A 40 -0.67 -8.04 -2.47
C ASN A 40 -0.66 -6.96 -3.57
N LEU A 41 -0.36 -5.71 -3.22
CA LEU A 41 -0.26 -4.61 -4.18
C LEU A 41 0.81 -4.89 -5.25
N GLU A 42 1.96 -5.44 -4.84
CA GLU A 42 3.01 -5.86 -5.77
C GLU A 42 2.54 -6.93 -6.74
N SER A 43 1.90 -7.98 -6.21
CA SER A 43 1.33 -9.07 -7.00
C SER A 43 0.28 -8.55 -7.99
N ASP A 44 -0.63 -7.70 -7.52
CA ASP A 44 -1.72 -7.15 -8.34
C ASP A 44 -1.18 -6.23 -9.44
N PHE A 45 -0.20 -5.37 -9.13
CA PHE A 45 0.43 -4.52 -10.12
C PHE A 45 1.24 -5.32 -11.14
N LYS A 46 1.99 -6.34 -10.72
CA LYS A 46 2.74 -7.21 -11.63
C LYS A 46 1.82 -7.98 -12.58
N LYS A 47 0.62 -8.34 -12.12
CA LYS A 47 -0.38 -9.04 -12.92
C LYS A 47 -1.13 -8.11 -13.88
N ASN A 48 -1.51 -6.93 -13.41
CA ASN A 48 -2.47 -6.07 -14.11
C ASN A 48 -1.84 -4.82 -14.75
N ASN A 49 -0.60 -4.48 -14.41
CA ASN A 49 0.10 -3.22 -14.73
C ASN A 49 -0.54 -1.94 -14.19
N PHE A 50 -1.49 -2.06 -13.25
CA PHE A 50 -2.10 -0.92 -12.56
C PHE A 50 -2.56 -1.31 -11.15
N LEU A 51 -2.78 -0.30 -10.31
CA LEU A 51 -3.51 -0.40 -9.04
C LEU A 51 -4.68 0.59 -9.05
N ASN A 52 -5.88 0.12 -8.75
CA ASN A 52 -7.06 0.98 -8.73
C ASN A 52 -7.30 1.55 -7.32
N LEU A 53 -7.09 2.85 -7.15
CA LEU A 53 -7.28 3.51 -5.85
C LEU A 53 -8.74 3.52 -5.39
N SER A 54 -9.68 3.38 -6.33
CA SER A 54 -11.10 3.30 -6.02
C SER A 54 -11.47 2.05 -5.21
N GLU A 55 -10.65 0.98 -5.28
CA GLU A 55 -10.82 -0.23 -4.44
C GLU A 55 -10.58 0.05 -2.94
N PHE A 56 -9.95 1.18 -2.64
CA PHE A 56 -9.65 1.65 -1.29
C PHE A 56 -10.52 2.85 -0.89
N ASP A 57 -11.55 3.20 -1.66
CA ASP A 57 -12.33 4.45 -1.49
C ASP A 57 -11.45 5.72 -1.53
N ILE A 58 -10.33 5.70 -2.27
CA ILE A 58 -9.41 6.84 -2.38
C ILE A 58 -9.61 7.55 -3.71
N ILE A 59 -9.64 8.88 -3.67
CA ILE A 59 -9.46 9.76 -4.82
C ILE A 59 -8.20 10.58 -4.56
N CYS A 60 -7.29 10.64 -5.53
CA CYS A 60 -6.04 11.36 -5.39
C CYS A 60 -5.60 12.00 -6.71
N SER A 61 -4.98 13.17 -6.62
CA SER A 61 -4.27 13.82 -7.72
C SER A 61 -2.84 13.30 -7.87
N GLN A 62 -2.21 13.53 -9.04
CA GLN A 62 -0.79 13.23 -9.23
C GLN A 62 0.08 14.00 -8.24
N THR A 63 -0.20 15.29 -8.01
CA THR A 63 0.57 16.15 -7.11
C THR A 63 0.57 15.64 -5.67
N GLU A 64 -0.58 15.24 -5.13
CA GLU A 64 -0.66 14.66 -3.78
C GLU A 64 0.16 13.37 -3.66
N PHE A 65 0.16 12.53 -4.70
CA PHE A 65 0.94 11.30 -4.72
C PHE A 65 2.44 11.59 -4.75
N GLU A 66 2.85 12.56 -5.58
CA GLU A 66 4.23 13.04 -5.68
C GLU A 66 4.76 13.61 -4.36
N GLU A 67 4.01 14.53 -3.75
CA GLU A 67 4.35 15.11 -2.45
C GLU A 67 4.50 14.02 -1.39
N PHE A 68 3.63 13.01 -1.40
CA PHE A 68 3.70 11.94 -0.42
C PHE A 68 4.97 11.09 -0.56
N TYR A 69 5.27 10.58 -1.75
CA TYR A 69 6.41 9.67 -1.88
C TYR A 69 7.75 10.41 -1.72
N LEU A 70 7.84 11.68 -2.14
CA LEU A 70 9.07 12.49 -1.98
C LEU A 70 9.42 12.74 -0.51
N LEU A 71 8.41 12.78 0.37
CA LEU A 71 8.59 12.94 1.82
C LEU A 71 8.70 11.60 2.56
N ASN A 72 8.50 10.47 1.89
CA ASN A 72 8.50 9.16 2.54
C ASN A 72 9.93 8.69 2.86
N GLY A 73 10.19 8.30 4.11
CA GLY A 73 11.53 7.83 4.52
C GLY A 73 12.00 6.58 3.77
N LEU A 74 11.10 5.74 3.27
CA LEU A 74 11.44 4.58 2.43
C LEU A 74 11.92 4.99 1.04
N PHE A 75 11.46 6.12 0.52
CA PHE A 75 11.91 6.65 -0.77
C PHE A 75 13.40 6.98 -0.71
N THR A 76 13.80 7.72 0.33
CA THR A 76 15.22 8.01 0.60
C THR A 76 16.02 6.75 0.91
N LYS A 77 15.46 5.82 1.71
CA LYS A 77 16.15 4.57 2.08
C LYS A 77 16.42 3.67 0.86
N ALA A 78 15.51 3.66 -0.12
CA ALA A 78 15.62 2.88 -1.34
C ALA A 78 16.49 3.55 -2.42
N ASP A 79 17.05 4.74 -2.14
CA ASP A 79 17.80 5.57 -3.10
C ASP A 79 17.00 5.87 -4.38
N PHE A 80 15.68 6.07 -4.24
CA PHE A 80 14.85 6.45 -5.37
C PHE A 80 15.12 7.88 -5.80
N LYS A 81 15.05 8.08 -7.11
CA LYS A 81 14.97 9.36 -7.82
C LYS A 81 13.65 9.41 -8.56
N THR A 82 13.22 10.60 -8.98
CA THR A 82 11.98 10.76 -9.76
C THR A 82 11.95 9.83 -10.97
N ASP A 83 13.09 9.71 -11.68
CA ASP A 83 13.20 8.85 -12.86
C ASP A 83 13.13 7.35 -12.51
N SER A 84 13.63 6.94 -11.33
CA SER A 84 13.62 5.54 -10.91
C SER A 84 12.30 5.12 -10.26
N TRP A 85 11.49 6.09 -9.80
CA TRP A 85 10.18 5.84 -9.22
C TRP A 85 9.15 5.41 -10.27
N ASN A 86 9.04 6.19 -11.36
CA ASN A 86 8.25 5.90 -12.56
C ASN A 86 6.84 5.31 -12.30
N LEU A 87 6.16 5.73 -11.24
CA LEU A 87 4.76 5.44 -10.98
C LEU A 87 3.98 6.74 -10.92
N VAL A 88 2.87 6.79 -11.67
CA VAL A 88 2.05 7.99 -11.82
C VAL A 88 0.58 7.65 -11.66
N ILE A 89 -0.22 8.64 -11.27
CA ILE A 89 -1.67 8.62 -11.23
C ILE A 89 -2.21 9.01 -12.60
N LYS A 90 -3.00 8.13 -13.21
CA LYS A 90 -3.86 8.43 -14.37
C LYS A 90 -5.26 7.94 -14.05
N GLU A 91 -6.28 8.78 -14.17
CA GLU A 91 -7.68 8.36 -13.95
C GLU A 91 -7.91 7.63 -12.61
N ASN A 92 -7.26 8.08 -11.52
CA ASN A 92 -7.34 7.46 -10.19
C ASN A 92 -6.78 6.03 -10.10
N VAL A 93 -5.93 5.63 -11.05
CA VAL A 93 -5.13 4.40 -10.99
C VAL A 93 -3.64 4.74 -10.93
N ILE A 94 -2.88 3.97 -10.14
CA ILE A 94 -1.40 4.01 -10.19
C ILE A 94 -0.96 3.13 -11.35
N VAL A 95 -0.21 3.70 -12.29
CA VAL A 95 0.31 3.04 -13.50
C VAL A 95 1.78 3.38 -13.70
N LYS A 96 2.43 2.65 -14.62
CA LYS A 96 3.79 2.96 -15.08
C LYS A 96 3.84 4.36 -15.73
N GLY A 97 4.91 5.09 -15.46
CA GLY A 97 5.27 6.31 -16.16
C GLY A 97 5.82 6.02 -17.56
N GLU A 98 6.52 6.99 -18.14
CA GLU A 98 7.03 6.91 -19.52
C GLU A 98 8.32 6.08 -19.66
N SER A 99 8.99 5.75 -18.55
CA SER A 99 10.21 4.95 -18.61
C SER A 99 9.88 3.46 -18.71
N ASP A 100 10.39 2.80 -19.76
CA ASP A 100 10.12 1.38 -20.02
C ASP A 100 11.01 0.41 -19.21
N TYR A 101 12.09 0.90 -18.59
CA TYR A 101 13.15 0.07 -18.00
C TYR A 101 13.27 0.26 -16.48
N ILE A 102 12.17 0.07 -15.76
CA ILE A 102 12.12 0.20 -14.30
C ILE A 102 11.74 -1.15 -13.69
N ASP A 103 12.56 -1.63 -12.76
CA ASP A 103 12.24 -2.79 -11.94
C ASP A 103 11.48 -2.35 -10.67
N TYR A 104 10.17 -2.59 -10.67
CA TYR A 104 9.31 -2.29 -9.54
C TYR A 104 9.48 -3.34 -8.44
N ASN A 105 10.27 -2.98 -7.44
CA ASN A 105 10.56 -3.81 -6.27
C ASN A 105 9.64 -3.51 -5.07
N SER A 106 9.83 -4.27 -3.98
CA SER A 106 9.04 -4.19 -2.75
C SER A 106 9.04 -2.81 -2.07
N TYR A 107 10.04 -1.94 -2.29
CA TYR A 107 10.02 -0.58 -1.73
C TYR A 107 8.94 0.29 -2.37
N HIS A 108 8.67 0.14 -3.68
CA HIS A 108 7.57 0.85 -4.34
C HIS A 108 6.25 0.53 -3.66
N PHE A 109 5.96 -0.77 -3.48
CA PHE A 109 4.69 -1.23 -2.94
C PHE A 109 4.57 -1.01 -1.43
N ALA A 110 5.69 -0.96 -0.70
CA ALA A 110 5.70 -0.51 0.69
C ALA A 110 5.31 0.97 0.81
N ILE A 111 5.85 1.84 -0.06
CA ILE A 111 5.49 3.27 -0.10
C ILE A 111 4.03 3.46 -0.51
N ILE A 112 3.55 2.72 -1.52
CA ILE A 112 2.14 2.78 -1.95
C ILE A 112 1.21 2.28 -0.84
N ALA A 113 1.54 1.19 -0.15
CA ALA A 113 0.78 0.73 1.00
C ALA A 113 0.74 1.81 2.09
N ASP A 114 1.84 2.51 2.32
CA ASP A 114 1.90 3.62 3.27
C ASP A 114 1.00 4.79 2.86
N PHE A 115 1.06 5.18 1.59
CA PHE A 115 0.20 6.19 0.99
C PHE A 115 -1.29 5.86 1.18
N ILE A 116 -1.71 4.64 0.82
CA ILE A 116 -3.09 4.18 0.97
C ILE A 116 -3.52 4.26 2.45
N ARG A 117 -2.68 3.80 3.38
CA ARG A 117 -2.99 3.87 4.82
C ARG A 117 -3.15 5.31 5.30
N HIS A 118 -2.31 6.23 4.84
CA HIS A 118 -2.41 7.65 5.16
C HIS A 118 -3.74 8.25 4.70
N LYS A 119 -4.13 8.05 3.43
CA LYS A 119 -5.42 8.54 2.90
C LYS A 119 -6.62 7.93 3.65
N LEU A 120 -6.55 6.65 4.04
CA LEU A 120 -7.60 6.01 4.84
C LEU A 120 -7.72 6.59 6.25
N ILE A 121 -6.61 6.98 6.88
CA ILE A 121 -6.59 7.64 8.19
C ILE A 121 -7.23 9.04 8.08
N GLU A 122 -6.83 9.83 7.08
CA GLU A 122 -7.41 11.16 6.80
C GLU A 122 -8.92 11.08 6.57
N ALA A 123 -9.37 10.08 5.80
CA ALA A 123 -10.78 9.82 5.52
C ALA A 123 -11.54 9.17 6.68
N LYS A 124 -10.90 8.90 7.82
CA LYS A 124 -11.48 8.21 8.99
C LYS A 124 -12.14 6.87 8.59
N LYS A 125 -11.49 6.11 7.71
CA LYS A 125 -11.97 4.80 7.25
C LYS A 125 -11.41 3.68 8.13
N SER A 126 -12.21 2.63 8.32
CA SER A 126 -11.75 1.43 9.03
C SER A 126 -11.02 0.51 8.05
N PHE A 127 -9.78 0.15 8.37
CA PHE A 127 -8.99 -0.77 7.57
C PHE A 127 -8.13 -1.68 8.44
N SER A 128 -7.56 -2.69 7.80
CA SER A 128 -6.61 -3.61 8.41
C SER A 128 -5.36 -3.70 7.56
N PHE A 129 -4.21 -3.98 8.16
CA PHE A 129 -2.97 -4.22 7.41
C PHE A 129 -2.06 -5.20 8.15
N GLU A 130 -1.17 -5.85 7.40
CA GLU A 130 -0.09 -6.65 7.94
C GLU A 130 1.21 -5.84 7.95
N THR A 131 2.04 -6.02 8.98
CA THR A 131 3.38 -5.44 9.05
C THR A 131 4.36 -6.45 9.63
N VAL A 132 5.61 -6.36 9.17
CA VAL A 132 6.74 -7.15 9.66
C VAL A 132 7.73 -6.21 10.31
N PHE A 133 8.32 -6.62 11.43
CA PHE A 133 9.42 -5.87 12.03
C PHE A 133 10.62 -5.92 11.09
N SER A 134 11.27 -4.78 10.86
CA SER A 134 12.50 -4.73 10.07
C SER A 134 13.56 -5.62 10.73
N HIS A 135 14.01 -6.64 10.03
CA HIS A 135 15.22 -7.37 10.41
C HIS A 135 16.42 -6.73 9.70
N PRO A 136 17.56 -6.47 10.38
CA PRO A 136 18.72 -5.81 9.79
C PRO A 136 19.35 -6.54 8.59
N SER A 137 18.94 -7.79 8.32
CA SER A 137 19.44 -8.59 7.21
C SER A 137 18.72 -8.34 5.87
N LYS A 138 17.85 -7.33 5.79
CA LYS A 138 17.22 -6.85 4.54
C LYS A 138 17.53 -5.37 4.33
#